data_AF-A0A839UFA5-F1
#
_entry.id   AF-A0A839UFA5-F1
#
_cell.length_a   1.000
_cell.length_b   1.000
_cell.length_c   1.000
_cell.angle_alpha   90.00
_cell.angle_beta   90.00
_cell.angle_gamma   90.00
#
_symmetry.space_group_name_H-M   'P 1'
#
loop_
_entity.id
_entity.type
_entity.pdbx_description
1 polymer ?
#
loop_
_entity_poly.entity_id
_entity_poly.type
_entity_poly.pdbx_seq_one_letter_code
_entity_poly.pdbx_strand_id
1 'polypeptide(L)'
;MSALVRSTRVLVTTTLLAVISASALAEDAAPHQHQPVAATVETPFLNENAAAMTKMMNEMAVKPTGDVNRDFVEMMVPHHQGAIDMAQAYLRYGSNEQLKRIAQEIIVDQQQEIAAMRLALGDPLPASAAAPTQVDPNTDGTIGRSTAADTPSQATVMQMWMKLGK
;
A
#
# COMPACT_ATOMS: atom_id res chain seq x y z
N MET A 1 11.75 -91.70 19.47
CA MET A 1 12.60 -90.51 19.40
C MET A 1 12.37 -89.88 18.03
N SER A 2 11.82 -88.65 17.99
CA SER A 2 11.93 -87.63 16.91
C SER A 2 11.60 -88.04 15.45
N ALA A 3 10.85 -87.33 14.61
CA ALA A 3 10.37 -85.96 14.58
C ALA A 3 9.16 -85.82 13.62
N LEU A 4 8.49 -84.69 13.80
CA LEU A 4 7.29 -84.13 13.16
C LEU A 4 7.60 -83.56 11.76
N VAL A 5 6.70 -83.70 10.77
CA VAL A 5 6.29 -82.58 9.87
C VAL A 5 4.89 -82.88 9.31
N ARG A 6 3.89 -82.06 9.65
CA ARG A 6 2.69 -81.92 8.82
C ARG A 6 2.27 -80.45 8.74
N SER A 7 2.11 -80.04 7.50
CA SER A 7 1.61 -78.80 6.91
C SER A 7 0.71 -77.88 7.73
N THR A 8 1.08 -76.59 7.61
CA THR A 8 0.25 -75.46 7.16
C THR A 8 -1.05 -75.16 7.92
N ARG A 9 -1.14 -73.94 8.47
CA ARG A 9 -2.26 -73.00 8.24
C ARG A 9 -1.86 -71.60 8.70
N VAL A 10 -1.84 -70.69 7.74
CA VAL A 10 -1.77 -69.24 7.95
C VAL A 10 -3.06 -68.80 8.63
N LEU A 11 -2.93 -68.14 9.79
CA LEU A 11 -4.05 -67.49 10.46
C LEU A 11 -3.76 -65.98 10.48
N VAL A 12 -4.44 -65.26 9.58
CA VAL A 12 -4.52 -63.80 9.60
C VAL A 12 -5.83 -63.45 10.28
N THR A 13 -5.81 -62.82 11.46
CA THR A 13 -6.95 -62.03 11.94
C THR A 13 -6.52 -60.92 12.90
N THR A 14 -6.67 -59.69 12.39
CA THR A 14 -7.23 -58.47 13.04
C THR A 14 -6.56 -57.90 14.29
N THR A 15 -5.70 -56.90 14.08
CA THR A 15 -5.44 -55.85 15.07
C THR A 15 -6.55 -54.78 14.99
N LEU A 16 -7.34 -54.68 16.06
CA LEU A 16 -8.25 -53.56 16.31
C LEU A 16 -7.39 -52.37 16.78
N LEU A 17 -7.25 -51.33 15.95
CA LEU A 17 -6.72 -50.04 16.39
C LEU A 17 -7.89 -49.09 16.63
N ALA A 18 -8.04 -48.67 17.88
CA ALA A 18 -9.07 -47.73 18.33
C ALA A 18 -8.91 -46.37 17.65
N VAL A 19 -10.03 -45.86 17.13
CA VAL A 19 -10.17 -44.48 16.64
C VAL A 19 -10.23 -43.57 17.87
N ILE A 20 -9.20 -42.74 18.06
CA ILE A 20 -9.27 -41.58 18.95
C ILE A 20 -9.44 -40.36 18.05
N SER A 21 -10.70 -39.96 17.85
CA SER A 21 -11.03 -38.68 17.21
C SER A 21 -10.77 -37.56 18.21
N ALA A 22 -9.61 -36.90 18.09
CA ALA A 22 -9.39 -35.60 18.72
C ALA A 22 -9.83 -34.51 17.74
N SER A 23 -11.08 -34.06 17.86
CA SER A 23 -11.52 -32.81 17.22
C SER A 23 -11.02 -31.65 18.06
N ALA A 24 -9.84 -31.11 17.72
CA ALA A 24 -9.43 -29.77 18.14
C ALA A 24 -9.54 -28.86 16.91
N LEU A 25 -10.51 -27.94 16.95
CA LEU A 25 -10.58 -26.81 16.05
C LEU A 25 -9.46 -25.83 16.43
N ALA A 26 -8.51 -25.60 15.54
CA ALA A 26 -7.61 -24.44 15.60
C ALA A 26 -7.31 -24.01 14.17
N GLU A 27 -7.33 -22.69 13.95
CA GLU A 27 -7.43 -22.01 12.67
C GLU A 27 -6.40 -22.45 11.62
N ASP A 28 -6.89 -22.79 10.43
CA ASP A 28 -6.07 -22.78 9.21
C ASP A 28 -5.86 -21.32 8.78
N ALA A 29 -5.03 -20.61 9.54
CA ALA A 29 -4.39 -19.39 9.10
C ALA A 29 -2.94 -19.75 8.79
N ALA A 30 -2.71 -20.29 7.59
CA ALA A 30 -1.37 -20.46 7.06
C ALA A 30 -0.64 -19.11 7.14
N PRO A 31 0.48 -19.00 7.87
CA PRO A 31 1.24 -17.76 7.89
C PRO A 31 1.87 -17.60 6.51
N HIS A 32 1.46 -16.57 5.77
CA HIS A 32 2.21 -16.10 4.61
C HIS A 32 3.63 -15.76 5.08
N GLN A 33 4.58 -16.66 4.82
CA GLN A 33 5.99 -16.41 5.06
C GLN A 33 6.47 -15.38 4.04
N HIS A 34 6.36 -14.10 4.38
CA HIS A 34 7.11 -13.05 3.69
C HIS A 34 8.59 -13.19 4.07
N GLN A 35 9.41 -13.51 3.07
CA GLN A 35 10.86 -13.52 3.21
C GLN A 35 11.39 -12.16 3.71
N PRO A 36 12.44 -12.13 4.55
CA PRO A 36 12.82 -10.95 5.34
C PRO A 36 13.59 -9.86 4.54
N VAL A 37 13.68 -9.95 3.21
CA VAL A 37 14.34 -8.92 2.39
C VAL A 37 13.41 -7.75 2.01
N ALA A 38 12.09 -7.96 1.98
CA ALA A 38 11.10 -6.94 1.58
C ALA A 38 10.75 -5.92 2.68
N ALA A 39 11.02 -6.26 3.95
CA ALA A 39 10.63 -5.42 5.09
C ALA A 39 11.43 -4.10 5.20
N THR A 40 12.53 -3.93 4.46
CA THR A 40 13.45 -2.79 4.65
C THR A 40 13.03 -1.51 3.93
N VAL A 41 12.36 -1.60 2.77
CA VAL A 41 11.90 -0.44 1.98
C VAL A 41 10.38 -0.21 2.08
N GLU A 42 9.64 -1.21 2.52
CA GLU A 42 8.17 -1.14 2.56
C GLU A 42 7.66 -0.19 3.65
N THR A 43 8.23 -0.22 4.86
CA THR A 43 7.81 0.68 5.94
C THR A 43 7.96 2.18 5.59
N PRO A 44 9.11 2.68 5.09
CA PRO A 44 9.21 4.08 4.70
C PRO A 44 8.29 4.45 3.54
N PHE A 45 8.09 3.55 2.55
CA PHE A 45 7.11 3.74 1.48
C PHE A 45 5.68 3.91 2.00
N LEU A 46 5.23 3.01 2.89
CA LEU A 46 3.90 3.07 3.49
C LEU A 46 3.68 4.35 4.30
N ASN A 47 4.69 4.78 5.05
CA ASN A 47 4.63 6.02 5.83
C ASN A 47 4.52 7.27 4.95
N GLU A 48 5.30 7.35 3.87
CA GLU A 48 5.21 8.48 2.93
C GLU A 48 3.86 8.51 2.21
N ASN A 49 3.36 7.35 1.75
CA ASN A 49 2.04 7.27 1.14
C ASN A 49 0.93 7.64 2.11
N ALA A 50 1.00 7.21 3.37
CA ALA A 50 0.05 7.59 4.40
C ALA A 50 0.07 9.11 4.61
N ALA A 51 1.24 9.72 4.70
CA ALA A 51 1.38 11.17 4.83
C ALA A 51 0.81 11.92 3.61
N ALA A 52 1.09 11.46 2.38
CA ALA A 52 0.53 12.03 1.15
C ALA A 52 -0.99 11.97 1.13
N MET A 53 -1.58 10.82 1.46
CA MET A 53 -3.03 10.66 1.54
C MET A 53 -3.67 11.52 2.63
N THR A 54 -3.05 11.60 3.82
CA THR A 54 -3.54 12.47 4.90
C THR A 54 -3.52 13.94 4.49
N LYS A 55 -2.42 14.40 3.89
CA LYS A 55 -2.30 15.77 3.37
C LYS A 55 -3.38 16.06 2.32
N MET A 56 -3.53 15.18 1.33
CA MET A 56 -4.56 15.30 0.29
C MET A 56 -5.97 15.43 0.88
N MET A 57 -6.33 14.57 1.82
CA MET A 57 -7.66 14.60 2.45
C MET A 57 -7.88 15.89 3.25
N ASN A 58 -6.87 16.36 3.97
CA ASN A 58 -6.96 17.61 4.72
C ASN A 58 -7.10 18.83 3.79
N GLU A 59 -6.37 18.85 2.68
CA GLU A 59 -6.42 19.95 1.72
C GLU A 59 -7.69 19.92 0.84
N MET A 60 -8.30 18.75 0.62
CA MET A 60 -9.61 18.63 -0.05
C MET A 60 -10.79 19.03 0.85
N ALA A 61 -10.60 19.16 2.16
CA ALA A 61 -11.65 19.56 3.10
C ALA A 61 -11.93 21.08 3.05
N VAL A 62 -12.20 21.59 1.84
CA VAL A 62 -12.53 23.00 1.60
C VAL A 62 -14.03 23.25 1.81
N LYS A 63 -14.35 24.45 2.32
CA LYS A 63 -15.74 24.90 2.42
C LYS A 63 -16.20 25.34 1.03
N PRO A 64 -17.35 24.85 0.52
CA PRO A 64 -17.89 25.28 -0.76
C PRO A 64 -18.01 26.81 -0.82
N THR A 65 -17.51 27.38 -1.90
CA THR A 65 -17.48 28.82 -2.15
C THR A 65 -18.79 29.31 -2.77
N GLY A 66 -19.55 28.41 -3.40
CA GLY A 66 -20.75 28.72 -4.18
C GLY A 66 -20.47 28.94 -5.66
N ASP A 67 -19.20 28.90 -6.08
CA ASP A 67 -18.79 28.82 -7.48
C ASP A 67 -18.36 27.38 -7.79
N VAL A 68 -19.12 26.70 -8.67
CA VAL A 68 -18.88 25.30 -9.02
C VAL A 68 -17.52 25.09 -9.69
N ASN A 69 -17.05 26.05 -10.49
CA ASN A 69 -15.76 25.94 -11.16
C ASN A 69 -14.63 26.04 -10.12
N ARG A 70 -14.77 26.99 -9.19
CA ARG A 70 -13.84 27.17 -8.09
C ARG A 70 -13.79 25.94 -7.19
N ASP A 71 -14.95 25.43 -6.79
CA ASP A 71 -15.07 24.28 -5.89
C ASP A 71 -14.50 23.00 -6.54
N PHE A 72 -14.68 22.81 -7.85
CA PHE A 72 -14.05 21.70 -8.59
C PHE A 72 -12.52 21.78 -8.53
N VAL A 73 -11.95 22.95 -8.82
CA VAL A 73 -10.49 23.13 -8.84
C VAL A 73 -9.89 23.06 -7.44
N GLU A 74 -10.53 23.65 -6.43
CA GLU A 74 -10.07 23.62 -5.04
C GLU A 74 -10.05 22.19 -4.45
N MET A 75 -10.88 21.30 -4.98
CA MET A 75 -10.87 19.87 -4.61
C MET A 75 -9.91 19.05 -5.50
N MET A 76 -9.84 19.33 -6.80
CA MET A 76 -9.02 18.55 -7.73
C MET A 76 -7.53 18.84 -7.64
N VAL A 77 -7.11 20.08 -7.37
CA VAL A 77 -5.69 20.42 -7.21
C VAL A 77 -5.02 19.60 -6.10
N PRO A 78 -5.54 19.55 -4.85
CA PRO A 78 -4.93 18.72 -3.81
C PRO A 78 -5.06 17.22 -4.09
N HIS A 79 -6.15 16.75 -4.73
CA HIS A 79 -6.26 15.37 -5.18
C HIS A 79 -5.11 14.97 -6.11
N HIS A 80 -4.83 15.81 -7.11
CA HIS A 80 -3.76 15.56 -8.08
C HIS A 80 -2.38 15.66 -7.43
N GLN A 81 -2.20 16.59 -6.49
CA GLN A 81 -0.96 16.69 -5.71
C GLN A 81 -0.71 15.44 -4.86
N GLY A 82 -1.74 14.86 -4.24
CA GLY A 82 -1.62 13.59 -3.52
C GLY A 82 -1.13 12.45 -4.42
N ALA A 83 -1.66 12.35 -5.64
CA ALA A 83 -1.22 11.36 -6.63
C ALA A 83 0.26 11.55 -7.04
N ILE A 84 0.70 12.81 -7.22
CA ILE A 84 2.11 13.14 -7.49
C ILE A 84 3.00 12.72 -6.33
N ASP A 85 2.62 13.05 -5.10
CA ASP A 85 3.40 12.74 -3.89
C ASP A 85 3.57 11.21 -3.72
N MET A 86 2.52 10.43 -3.99
CA MET A 86 2.57 8.95 -3.99
C MET A 86 3.40 8.37 -5.14
N ALA A 87 3.30 8.93 -6.34
CA ALA A 87 4.11 8.51 -7.48
C ALA A 87 5.61 8.74 -7.21
N GLN A 88 5.96 9.86 -6.59
CA GLN A 88 7.33 10.14 -6.15
C GLN A 88 7.82 9.15 -5.08
N ALA A 89 6.97 8.77 -4.11
CA ALA A 89 7.30 7.72 -3.16
C ALA A 89 7.56 6.38 -3.88
N TYR A 90 6.77 6.05 -4.89
CA TYR A 90 7.03 4.86 -5.71
C TYR A 90 8.38 4.94 -6.45
N LEU A 91 8.76 6.10 -6.99
CA LEU A 91 10.08 6.26 -7.62
C LEU A 91 11.25 6.08 -6.65
N ARG A 92 11.08 6.40 -5.36
CA ARG A 92 12.08 6.19 -4.32
C ARG A 92 12.26 4.73 -3.94
N TYR A 93 11.16 4.01 -3.71
CA TYR A 93 11.19 2.69 -3.06
C TYR A 93 10.86 1.53 -4.01
N GLY A 94 10.17 1.80 -5.12
CA GLY A 94 9.77 0.82 -6.10
C GLY A 94 10.92 0.35 -6.98
N SER A 95 10.87 -0.91 -7.42
CA SER A 95 11.92 -1.53 -8.24
C SER A 95 11.45 -1.98 -9.62
N ASN A 96 10.14 -1.96 -9.90
CA ASN A 96 9.61 -2.38 -11.19
C ASN A 96 9.69 -1.23 -12.22
N GLU A 97 10.47 -1.42 -13.28
CA GLU A 97 10.73 -0.39 -14.29
C GLU A 97 9.50 0.00 -15.14
N GLN A 98 8.51 -0.87 -15.28
CA GLN A 98 7.24 -0.50 -15.91
C GLN A 98 6.42 0.40 -14.99
N LEU A 99 6.33 0.06 -13.71
CA LEU A 99 5.61 0.88 -12.74
C LEU A 99 6.31 2.22 -12.46
N LYS A 100 7.65 2.29 -12.54
CA LYS A 100 8.37 3.57 -12.47
C LYS A 100 8.04 4.49 -13.65
N ARG A 101 7.93 3.94 -14.86
CA ARG A 101 7.50 4.72 -16.04
C ARG A 101 6.08 5.26 -15.86
N ILE A 102 5.16 4.44 -15.36
CA ILE A 102 3.80 4.88 -15.03
C ILE A 102 3.84 5.97 -13.95
N ALA A 103 4.66 5.84 -12.91
CA ALA A 103 4.80 6.87 -11.88
C ALA A 103 5.35 8.20 -12.45
N GLN A 104 6.28 8.15 -13.40
CA GLN A 104 6.78 9.35 -14.10
C GLN A 104 5.70 10.01 -14.95
N GLU A 105 4.90 9.21 -15.68
CA GLU A 105 3.76 9.69 -16.45
C GLU A 105 2.74 10.38 -15.54
N ILE A 106 2.37 9.77 -14.41
CA ILE A 106 1.49 10.38 -13.40
C ILE A 106 2.03 11.73 -12.93
N ILE A 107 3.34 11.85 -12.65
CA ILE A 107 3.91 13.12 -12.19
C ILE A 107 3.75 14.20 -13.26
N VAL A 108 4.06 13.89 -14.52
CA VAL A 108 4.01 14.86 -15.63
C VAL A 108 2.56 15.29 -15.92
N ASP A 109 1.67 14.32 -16.09
CA ASP A 109 0.29 14.58 -16.51
C ASP A 109 -0.47 15.35 -15.43
N GLN A 110 -0.39 14.91 -14.17
CA GLN A 110 -1.10 15.56 -13.07
C GLN A 110 -0.57 16.98 -12.80
N GLN A 111 0.72 17.25 -13.06
CA GLN A 111 1.26 18.60 -12.97
C GLN A 111 0.71 19.52 -14.07
N GLN A 112 0.58 19.01 -15.30
CA GLN A 112 -0.02 19.75 -16.40
C GLN A 112 -1.49 20.05 -16.11
N GLU A 113 -2.23 19.09 -15.56
CA GLU A 113 -3.63 19.27 -15.18
C GLU A 113 -3.81 20.29 -14.04
N ILE A 114 -2.96 20.27 -13.01
CA ILE A 114 -2.94 21.32 -11.98
C ILE A 114 -2.74 22.71 -12.60
N ALA A 115 -1.78 22.84 -13.52
CA ALA A 115 -1.52 24.11 -14.20
C ALA A 115 -2.71 24.55 -15.05
N ALA A 116 -3.31 23.63 -15.81
CA ALA A 116 -4.47 23.90 -16.66
C ALA A 116 -5.70 24.31 -15.83
N MET A 117 -5.97 23.64 -14.70
CA MET A 117 -7.08 23.99 -13.81
C MET A 117 -6.92 25.38 -13.19
N ARG A 118 -5.71 25.73 -12.71
CA ARG A 118 -5.42 27.06 -12.18
C ARG A 118 -5.56 28.15 -13.25
N LEU A 119 -5.04 27.89 -14.45
CA LEU A 119 -5.19 28.80 -15.58
C LEU A 119 -6.66 29.03 -15.95
N ALA A 120 -7.50 27.99 -15.90
CA ALA A 120 -8.92 28.09 -16.17
C ALA A 120 -9.68 28.99 -15.18
N LEU A 121 -9.17 29.16 -13.94
CA LEU A 121 -9.68 30.13 -12.96
C LEU A 121 -9.12 31.55 -13.15
N GLY A 122 -8.13 31.73 -14.03
CA GLY A 122 -7.39 32.98 -14.16
C GLY A 122 -6.31 33.19 -13.09
N ASP A 123 -5.95 32.14 -12.35
CA ASP A 123 -4.88 32.22 -11.37
C ASP A 123 -3.51 32.32 -12.06
N PRO A 124 -2.51 32.98 -11.43
CA PRO A 124 -1.15 32.99 -11.95
C PRO A 124 -0.61 31.56 -12.02
N LEU A 125 -0.03 31.23 -13.18
CA LEU A 125 0.61 29.92 -13.38
C LEU A 125 1.75 29.73 -12.37
N PRO A 126 1.91 28.52 -11.80
CA PRO A 126 3.12 28.22 -11.05
C PRO A 126 4.35 28.41 -11.96
N ALA A 127 5.49 28.76 -11.34
CA ALA A 127 6.75 28.87 -12.08
C ALA A 127 6.98 27.59 -12.90
N SER A 128 7.32 27.74 -14.18
CA SER A 128 7.65 26.61 -15.04
C SER A 128 8.90 25.93 -14.50
N ALA A 129 8.69 24.87 -13.73
CA ALA A 129 9.74 23.99 -13.25
C ALA A 129 9.60 22.64 -13.97
N ALA A 130 10.73 22.02 -14.30
CA ALA A 130 10.71 20.67 -14.83
C ALA A 130 10.09 19.73 -13.78
N ALA A 131 9.22 18.84 -14.24
CA ALA A 131 8.67 17.78 -13.41
C ALA A 131 9.82 16.98 -12.79
N PRO A 132 9.85 16.79 -11.45
CA PRO A 132 10.82 15.91 -10.82
C PRO A 132 10.44 14.46 -11.11
N THR A 133 10.76 14.00 -12.31
CA THR A 133 10.55 12.63 -12.80
C THR A 133 11.66 11.68 -12.34
N GLN A 134 12.65 12.20 -11.61
CA GLN A 134 13.72 11.46 -11.00
C GLN A 134 13.93 11.95 -9.58
N VAL A 135 14.10 11.02 -8.65
CA VAL A 135 14.58 11.32 -7.30
C VAL A 135 16.10 11.30 -7.38
N ASP A 136 16.75 12.42 -7.06
CA ASP A 136 18.22 12.44 -6.97
C ASP A 136 18.66 11.57 -5.79
N PRO A 137 19.45 10.51 -6.01
CA PRO A 137 19.95 9.68 -4.91
C PRO A 137 20.87 10.45 -3.94
N ASN A 138 21.32 11.67 -4.28
CA ASN A 138 22.20 12.51 -3.45
C ASN A 138 21.48 13.67 -2.74
N THR A 139 20.16 13.83 -2.85
CA THR A 139 19.46 14.83 -2.03
C THR A 139 19.30 14.33 -0.60
N ASP A 140 20.21 14.80 0.25
CA ASP A 140 20.30 14.60 1.69
C ASP A 140 18.98 14.89 2.42
N GLY A 141 18.26 13.83 2.82
CA GLY A 141 17.67 13.57 4.14
C GLY A 141 17.14 14.69 5.07
N THR A 142 16.85 15.90 4.60
CA THR A 142 16.49 17.05 5.46
C THR A 142 15.07 17.58 5.29
N ILE A 143 14.17 16.82 4.64
CA ILE A 143 12.73 17.08 4.80
C ILE A 143 12.30 16.55 6.18
N GLY A 144 12.29 17.46 7.16
CA GLY A 144 11.51 17.43 8.39
C GLY A 144 11.32 16.06 9.06
N ARG A 145 12.12 15.79 10.09
CA ARG A 145 11.81 14.79 11.12
C ARG A 145 10.52 15.20 11.83
N SER A 146 9.38 14.85 11.26
CA SER A 146 8.16 14.62 12.04
C SER A 146 8.39 13.32 12.81
N THR A 147 8.33 13.38 14.13
CA THR A 147 8.50 12.19 14.97
C THR A 147 7.42 11.18 14.61
N ALA A 148 7.84 9.96 14.25
CA ALA A 148 6.99 8.83 13.84
C ALA A 148 5.94 8.37 14.88
N ALA A 149 5.75 9.11 15.97
CA ALA A 149 4.81 8.79 17.05
C ALA A 149 3.37 9.24 16.75
N ASP A 150 3.15 10.18 15.81
CA ASP A 150 1.83 10.79 15.61
C ASP A 150 1.13 10.37 14.31
N THR A 151 1.75 9.50 13.50
CA THR A 151 1.12 9.04 12.24
C THR A 151 0.26 7.80 12.50
N PRO A 152 -1.08 7.88 12.29
CA PRO A 152 -1.95 6.72 12.46
C PRO A 152 -1.53 5.60 11.51
N SER A 153 -1.56 4.36 12.01
CA SER A 153 -1.20 3.19 11.21
C SER A 153 -2.04 3.12 9.92
N GLN A 154 -1.52 2.48 8.87
CA GLN A 154 -2.26 2.27 7.61
C GLN A 154 -3.63 1.61 7.85
N ALA A 155 -3.72 0.70 8.82
CA ALA A 155 -4.98 0.10 9.26
C ALA A 155 -5.93 1.13 9.87
N THR A 156 -5.42 2.08 10.65
CA THR A 156 -6.20 3.20 11.22
C THR A 156 -6.70 4.14 10.13
N VAL A 157 -5.89 4.45 9.12
CA VAL A 157 -6.30 5.26 7.96
C VAL A 157 -7.38 4.54 7.15
N MET A 158 -7.23 3.25 6.87
CA MET A 158 -8.24 2.43 6.18
C MET A 158 -9.56 2.32 6.96
N GLN A 159 -9.49 2.22 8.30
CA GLN A 159 -10.70 2.23 9.13
C GLN A 159 -11.39 3.60 9.15
N MET A 160 -10.64 4.71 9.10
CA MET A 160 -11.22 6.05 8.94
C MET A 160 -11.91 6.18 7.58
N TRP A 161 -11.30 5.66 6.51
CA TRP A 161 -11.88 5.62 5.16
C TRP A 161 -13.23 4.88 5.10
N MET A 162 -13.34 3.72 5.74
CA MET A 162 -14.61 2.96 5.78
C MET A 162 -15.71 3.66 6.59
N LYS A 163 -15.34 4.54 7.53
CA LYS A 163 -16.30 5.29 8.36
C LYS A 163 -16.86 6.55 7.71
N LEU A 164 -16.11 7.17 6.80
CA LEU A 164 -16.51 8.41 6.12
C LEU A 164 -17.34 8.15 4.84
N GLY A 165 -17.40 6.91 4.37
CA GLY A 165 -18.21 6.48 3.22
C GLY A 165 -19.65 6.06 3.53
N LYS A 166 -20.24 6.53 4.64
CA LYS A 166 -21.65 6.30 5.01
C LYS A 166 -22.35 7.58 5.43
#